data_AF-A0A2E8SP70-F1
#
_entry.id   AF-A0A2E8SP70-F1
#
_cell.length_a   1.000
_cell.length_b   1.000
_cell.length_c   1.000
_cell.angle_alpha   90.00
_cell.angle_beta   90.00
_cell.angle_gamma   90.00
#
_symmetry.space_group_name_H-M   'P 1'
#
loop_
_entity.id
_entity.type
_entity.pdbx_description
1 polymer ?
#
loop_
_entity_poly.entity_id
_entity_poly.type
_entity_poly.pdbx_seq_one_letter_code
_entity_poly.pdbx_strand_id
1 'polypeptide(L)' 'MARVFHMITREGDPLAAEVIAAQEAAGHETRVVDLTKVDPNGDYSVLLEEIFEADSVQVW' A
#
# COMPACT_ATOMS: atom_id res chain seq x y z
N MET A 1 9.44 9.79 10.54
CA MET A 1 8.73 8.53 10.28
C MET A 1 7.40 8.92 9.67
N ALA A 2 7.09 8.40 8.49
CA ALA A 2 5.83 8.66 7.79
C ALA A 2 5.10 7.33 7.60
N ARG A 3 3.77 7.36 7.64
CA ARG A 3 2.91 6.21 7.34
C ARG A 3 2.61 6.19 5.85
N VAL A 4 3.14 5.21 5.13
CA VAL A 4 2.98 5.06 3.68
C VAL A 4 2.05 3.90 3.38
N PHE A 5 0.98 4.19 2.65
CA PHE A 5 0.02 3.20 2.18
C PHE A 5 0.28 2.86 0.71
N HIS A 6 0.57 1.59 0.44
CA HIS A 6 0.82 1.06 -0.89
C HIS A 6 -0.37 0.22 -1.36
N MET A 7 -0.91 0.57 -2.51
CA MET A 7 -1.93 -0.23 -3.20
C MET A 7 -1.31 -0.91 -4.42
N ILE A 8 -1.27 -2.24 -4.40
CA ILE A 8 -0.78 -3.05 -5.52
C ILE A 8 -1.95 -3.35 -6.44
N THR A 9 -1.89 -2.91 -7.69
CA THR A 9 -2.89 -3.18 -8.73
C THR A 9 -2.37 -4.12 -9.82
N ARG A 10 -1.09 -4.47 -9.76
CA ARG A 10 -0.41 -5.40 -10.67
C ARG A 10 0.36 -6.46 -9.90
N GLU A 11 0.12 -7.74 -10.23
CA GLU A 11 0.84 -8.85 -9.61
C GLU A 11 2.33 -8.83 -9.96
N GLY A 12 3.16 -9.09 -8.95
CA GLY A 12 4.59 -9.31 -9.14
C GLY A 12 5.37 -8.08 -9.62
N ASP A 13 4.95 -6.87 -9.26
CA ASP A 13 5.69 -5.65 -9.59
C ASP A 13 7.03 -5.56 -8.81
N PRO A 14 8.18 -5.72 -9.47
CA PRO A 14 9.48 -5.69 -8.79
C PRO A 14 9.83 -4.29 -8.26
N LEU A 15 9.39 -3.23 -8.93
CA LEU A 15 9.68 -1.86 -8.51
C LEU A 15 8.92 -1.52 -7.22
N ALA A 16 7.66 -1.95 -7.13
CA ALA A 16 6.87 -1.78 -5.91
C ALA A 16 7.54 -2.45 -4.71
N ALA A 17 7.98 -3.71 -4.88
CA ALA A 17 8.66 -4.47 -3.82
C ALA A 17 9.97 -3.79 -3.38
N GLU A 18 10.80 -3.34 -4.32
CA GLU A 18 12.05 -2.64 -4.03
C GLU A 18 11.82 -1.32 -3.27
N VAL A 19 10.82 -0.53 -3.69
CA VAL A 19 10.50 0.76 -3.06
C VAL A 19 9.94 0.59 -1.66
N ILE A 20 9.04 -0.37 -1.45
CA ILE A 20 8.49 -0.68 -0.12
C ILE A 20 9.62 -1.08 0.83
N ALA A 21 10.49 -1.99 0.42
CA ALA A 21 11.63 -2.43 1.23
C ALA A 21 12.59 -1.28 1.57
N ALA A 22 12.85 -0.38 0.61
CA ALA A 22 13.69 0.79 0.84
C ALA A 22 13.06 1.77 1.85
N GLN A 23 11.74 1.95 1.82
CA GLN A 23 11.02 2.82 2.75
C GLN A 23 10.98 2.24 4.17
N GLU A 24 10.77 0.94 4.30
CA GLU A 24 10.88 0.23 5.59
C GLU A 24 12.29 0.37 6.17
N ALA A 25 13.32 0.18 5.34
CA ALA A 25 14.72 0.36 5.75
C ALA A 25 15.05 1.80 6.16
N ALA A 26 14.37 2.79 5.58
CA ALA A 26 14.45 4.20 5.97
C ALA A 26 13.66 4.53 7.25
N GLY A 27 12.96 3.57 7.84
CA GLY A 27 12.20 3.72 9.07
C GLY A 27 10.82 4.36 8.88
N HIS A 28 10.21 4.20 7.70
CA HIS A 28 8.80 4.49 7.48
C HIS A 28 7.92 3.33 7.94
N GLU A 29 6.71 3.64 8.37
CA GLU A 29 5.68 2.63 8.59
C GLU A 29 5.00 2.37 7.25
N THR A 30 5.04 1.13 6.76
CA THR A 30 4.43 0.74 5.49
C THR A 30 3.19 -0.11 5.74
N ARG A 31 2.13 0.17 4.98
CA ARG A 31 0.96 -0.70 4.86
C ARG A 31 0.73 -1.03 3.40
N VAL A 32 0.48 -2.30 3.11
CA VAL A 32 0.35 -2.81 1.74
C VAL A 32 -0.98 -3.52 1.60
N VAL A 33 -1.77 -3.11 0.61
CA VAL A 33 -2.99 -3.81 0.18
C VAL A 33 -2.84 -4.25 -1.25
N ASP A 34 -3.11 -5.52 -1.51
CA ASP A 34 -3.06 -6.12 -2.84
C ASP A 34 -4.46 -6.19 -3.44
N LEU A 35 -4.79 -5.22 -4.30
CA LEU A 35 -6.08 -5.11 -4.96
C LEU A 35 -6.27 -6.16 -6.07
N THR A 36 -5.23 -6.90 -6.49
CA THR A 36 -5.42 -8.02 -7.44
C THR A 36 -6.13 -9.21 -6.79
N LYS A 37 -6.16 -9.25 -5.46
CA LYS A 37 -6.75 -10.32 -4.66
C LYS A 37 -8.05 -9.93 -3.95
N VAL A 38 -8.53 -8.70 -4.12
CA VAL A 38 -9.73 -8.20 -3.43
C VAL A 38 -10.99 -8.53 -4.23
N ASP A 39 -12.05 -8.95 -3.53
CA ASP A 39 -13.36 -9.21 -4.13
C ASP A 39 -13.99 -7.90 -4.65
N PRO A 40 -14.65 -7.89 -5.83
CA PRO A 40 -15.34 -6.69 -6.35
C PRO A 40 -16.43 -6.12 -5.44
N ASN A 41 -16.97 -6.92 -4.52
CA ASN A 41 -17.92 -6.52 -3.47
C ASN A 41 -17.25 -6.40 -2.10
N GLY A 42 -15.92 -6.32 -2.07
CA GLY A 42 -15.15 -6.11 -0.86
C GLY A 42 -15.55 -4.82 -0.15
N ASP A 43 -15.42 -4.81 1.16
CA ASP A 43 -15.68 -3.61 1.95
C ASP A 43 -14.54 -2.59 1.77
N TYR A 44 -14.79 -1.58 0.95
CA TYR A 44 -13.82 -0.51 0.67
C TYR A 44 -13.71 0.51 1.81
N SER A 45 -14.53 0.43 2.87
CA SER A 45 -14.40 1.33 4.01
C SER A 45 -13.04 1.20 4.68
N VAL A 46 -12.54 -0.02 4.84
CA VAL A 46 -11.19 -0.30 5.37
C VAL A 46 -10.11 0.34 4.51
N LEU A 47 -10.24 0.27 3.18
CA LEU A 47 -9.29 0.90 2.26
C LEU A 47 -9.28 2.43 2.41
N LEU A 48 -10.46 3.03 2.59
CA LEU A 48 -10.60 4.47 2.79
C LEU A 48 -10.01 4.91 4.14
N GLU A 49 -10.23 4.15 5.21
CA GLU A 49 -9.62 4.42 6.52
C GLU A 49 -8.09 4.41 6.43
N GLU A 50 -7.52 3.39 5.79
CA GLU A 50 -6.07 3.28 5.57
C GLU A 50 -5.49 4.46 4.77
N ILE A 51 -6.23 4.94 3.76
CA ILE A 51 -5.86 6.12 2.95
C ILE A 51 -5.86 7.39 3.80
N PHE A 52 -6.88 7.60 4.64
CA PHE A 52 -6.98 8.81 5.47
C PHE A 52 -5.97 8.86 6.60
N GLU A 53 -5.55 7.71 7.12
CA GLU A 53 -4.51 7.62 8.14
C GLU A 53 -3.09 7.77 7.57
N ALA A 54 -2.90 7.60 6.26
CA ALA A 54 -1.58 7.66 5.64
C ALA A 54 -1.09 9.09 5.39
N ASP A 55 0.21 9.32 5.61
CA ASP A 55 0.89 10.55 5.18
C ASP A 55 1.15 10.57 3.67
N SER A 56 1.23 9.39 3.04
CA SER A 56 1.46 9.21 1.61
C SER A 56 0.75 7.95 1.10
N VAL A 57 0.11 8.06 -0.06
CA VAL A 57 -0.47 6.93 -0.78
C VAL A 57 0.26 6.72 -2.10
N GLN A 58 0.65 5.48 -2.39
CA GLN A 58 1.35 5.09 -3.61
C GLN A 58 0.64 3.92 -4.28
N VAL A 59 0.46 4.01 -5.59
CA VAL A 59 -0.28 3.02 -6.39
C VAL A 59 0.64 2.45 -7.45
N TRP A 60 0.64 1.13 -7.58
CA TRP A 60 1.54 0.36 -8.45
C TRP A 60 0.77 -0.52 -9.43
#